data_AF-A0A835MEL2-F1
#
_entry.id   AF-A0A835MEL2-F1
#
_cell.length_a   1.000
_cell.length_b   1.000
_cell.length_c   1.000
_cell.angle_alpha   90.00
_cell.angle_beta   90.00
_cell.angle_gamma   90.00
#
_symmetry.space_group_name_H-M   'P 1'
#
loop_
_entity.id
_entity.type
_entity.pdbx_description
1 polymer ?
#
loop_
_entity_poly.entity_id
_entity_poly.type
_entity_poly.pdbx_seq_one_letter_code
_entity_poly.pdbx_strand_id
1 'polypeptide(L)'
;MSSSLTLLLWVCLAFHFALAVRARPYTKVSDVRKYGAVGNGKIDCSKAFVKAWEEACAWEGDAIVYIPRETYYAGVTIFIGGQKCKYQAVKFQVEGIVKAPTNLITSDGWIKFQYIKRMTIDGGGTFDGQGALAWKHNDCIKNPH
;
A
#
# COMPACT_ATOMS: atom_id res chain seq x y z
N MET A 1 48.05 -33.61 15.02
CA MET A 1 46.75 -33.75 14.32
C MET A 1 45.66 -32.80 14.85
N SER A 2 45.70 -32.36 16.12
CA SER A 2 44.69 -31.44 16.70
C SER A 2 44.68 -30.03 16.10
N SER A 3 45.84 -29.44 15.81
CA SER A 3 45.97 -28.02 15.43
C SER A 3 45.51 -27.67 14.00
N SER A 4 45.43 -28.64 13.08
CA SER A 4 44.92 -28.40 11.71
C SER A 4 43.39 -28.38 11.65
N LEU A 5 42.71 -29.14 12.51
CA LEU A 5 41.24 -29.16 12.57
C LEU A 5 40.68 -27.86 13.15
N THR A 6 41.37 -27.26 14.13
CA THR A 6 40.97 -25.98 14.71
C THR A 6 41.14 -24.82 13.73
N LEU A 7 42.20 -24.82 12.92
CA LEU A 7 42.41 -23.81 11.88
C LEU A 7 41.32 -23.86 10.79
N LEU A 8 40.92 -25.06 10.37
CA LEU A 8 39.83 -25.26 9.41
C LEU A 8 38.47 -24.78 9.93
N LEU A 9 38.17 -25.02 11.21
CA LEU A 9 36.94 -24.53 11.86
C LEU A 9 36.87 -23.00 11.88
N TRP A 10 37.98 -22.32 12.14
CA TRP A 10 38.05 -20.85 12.13
C TRP A 10 37.94 -20.27 10.72
N VAL A 11 38.54 -20.92 9.71
CA VAL A 11 38.39 -20.53 8.31
C VAL A 11 36.93 -20.69 7.86
N CYS A 12 36.26 -21.79 8.22
CA CYS A 12 34.84 -22.00 7.94
C CYS A 12 33.93 -20.97 8.63
N LEU A 13 34.19 -20.64 9.90
CA LEU A 13 33.46 -19.61 10.65
C LEU A 13 33.65 -18.21 10.04
N ALA A 14 34.87 -17.87 9.61
CA ALA A 14 35.15 -16.61 8.93
C ALA A 14 34.48 -16.53 7.54
N PHE A 15 34.43 -17.64 6.80
CA PHE A 15 33.75 -17.70 5.50
C PHE A 15 32.22 -17.58 5.63
N HIS A 16 31.62 -18.11 6.70
CA HIS A 16 30.20 -17.91 7.01
C HIS A 16 29.91 -16.45 7.43
N PHE A 17 30.84 -15.79 8.11
CA PHE A 17 30.68 -14.40 8.54
C PHE A 17 30.77 -13.40 7.38
N ALA A 18 31.55 -13.71 6.33
CA ALA A 18 31.75 -12.83 5.18
C ALA A 18 30.58 -12.79 4.18
N LEU A 19 29.63 -13.74 4.25
CA LEU A 19 28.53 -13.87 3.28
C LEU A 19 27.21 -13.19 3.71
N ALA A 20 27.15 -12.56 4.87
CA ALA A 20 25.95 -11.85 5.34
C ALA A 20 25.93 -10.36 4.95
N VAL A 21 26.38 -10.01 3.72
CA VAL A 21 26.06 -8.69 3.16
C VAL A 21 24.61 -8.74 2.72
N ARG A 22 23.67 -8.31 3.58
CA ARG A 22 22.29 -8.04 3.16
C ARG A 22 22.34 -6.91 2.13
N ALA A 23 22.17 -7.24 0.86
CA ALA A 23 21.89 -6.23 -0.17
C ALA A 23 20.69 -5.40 0.30
N ARG A 24 20.78 -4.07 0.19
CA ARG A 24 19.61 -3.23 0.47
C ARG A 24 18.52 -3.63 -0.52
N PRO A 25 17.33 -4.02 -0.06
CA PRO A 25 16.25 -4.35 -0.96
C PRO A 25 15.95 -3.11 -1.81
N TYR A 26 15.85 -3.30 -3.13
CA TYR A 26 15.47 -2.22 -4.03
C TYR A 26 14.05 -1.75 -3.68
N THR A 27 13.73 -0.50 -3.99
CA THR A 27 12.38 0.02 -3.75
C THR A 27 11.39 -0.60 -4.74
N LYS A 28 10.39 -1.33 -4.24
CA LYS A 28 9.37 -1.93 -5.09
C LYS A 28 8.33 -0.90 -5.51
N VAL A 29 8.05 -0.79 -6.81
CA VAL A 29 6.97 0.07 -7.33
C VAL A 29 5.83 -0.79 -7.87
N SER A 30 4.69 -0.75 -7.17
CA SER A 30 3.45 -1.43 -7.50
C SER A 30 2.49 -0.44 -8.17
N ASP A 31 2.65 -0.28 -9.49
CA ASP A 31 1.78 0.54 -10.33
C ASP A 31 0.40 -0.13 -10.48
N VAL A 32 -0.67 0.56 -10.07
CA VAL A 32 -2.04 0.02 -10.04
C VAL A 32 -2.56 -0.43 -11.41
N ARG A 33 -2.02 0.11 -12.51
CA ARG A 33 -2.40 -0.31 -13.88
C ARG A 33 -1.99 -1.75 -14.17
N LYS A 34 -0.87 -2.20 -13.58
CA LYS A 34 -0.41 -3.60 -13.67
C LYS A 34 -1.38 -4.58 -13.00
N TYR A 35 -2.29 -4.06 -12.17
CA TYR A 35 -3.31 -4.82 -11.45
C TYR A 35 -4.71 -4.67 -12.04
N GLY A 36 -4.83 -4.01 -13.20
CA GLY A 36 -6.09 -3.82 -13.91
C GLY A 36 -6.84 -2.54 -13.54
N ALA A 37 -6.21 -1.57 -12.87
CA ALA A 37 -6.81 -0.25 -12.70
C ALA A 37 -6.90 0.46 -14.07
N VAL A 38 -8.06 1.07 -14.35
CA VAL A 38 -8.33 1.80 -15.58
C VAL A 38 -8.73 3.23 -15.22
N GLY A 39 -7.94 4.22 -15.65
CA GLY A 39 -8.16 5.62 -15.31
C GLY A 39 -9.24 6.33 -16.13
N ASN A 40 -10.42 5.71 -16.26
CA ASN A 40 -11.58 6.27 -16.96
C ASN A 40 -12.65 6.85 -16.02
N GLY A 41 -12.45 6.79 -14.71
CA GLY A 41 -13.35 7.29 -13.68
C GLY A 41 -14.69 6.55 -13.56
N LYS A 42 -14.82 5.37 -14.18
CA LYS A 42 -16.07 4.59 -14.26
C LYS A 42 -15.91 3.17 -13.75
N ILE A 43 -14.81 2.50 -14.09
CA ILE A 43 -14.55 1.12 -13.70
C ILE A 43 -14.00 1.10 -12.26
N ASP A 44 -14.56 0.23 -11.41
CA ASP A 44 -14.12 0.10 -10.02
C ASP A 44 -12.71 -0.48 -9.94
N CYS A 45 -11.78 0.37 -9.49
CA CYS A 45 -10.36 0.05 -9.35
C CYS A 45 -9.99 -0.44 -7.95
N SER A 46 -10.94 -0.56 -7.01
CA SER A 46 -10.67 -0.95 -5.60
C SER A 46 -9.88 -2.24 -5.51
N LYS A 47 -10.25 -3.27 -6.29
CA LYS A 47 -9.55 -4.56 -6.32
C LYS A 47 -8.12 -4.42 -6.86
N ALA A 48 -7.91 -3.58 -7.86
CA ALA A 48 -6.57 -3.33 -8.41
C ALA A 48 -5.69 -2.60 -7.39
N PHE A 49 -6.25 -1.63 -6.67
CA PHE A 49 -5.55 -0.92 -5.61
C PHE A 49 -5.16 -1.86 -4.47
N VAL A 50 -6.07 -2.72 -4.01
CA VAL A 50 -5.79 -3.70 -2.95
C VAL A 50 -4.70 -4.68 -3.37
N LYS A 51 -4.71 -5.18 -4.61
CA LYS A 51 -3.63 -6.06 -5.10
C LYS A 51 -2.28 -5.37 -5.15
N ALA A 52 -2.22 -4.12 -5.60
CA ALA A 52 -1.00 -3.33 -5.59
C ALA A 52 -0.47 -3.12 -4.17
N TRP A 53 -1.38 -2.84 -3.23
CA TRP A 53 -1.07 -2.71 -1.81
C TRP A 53 -0.55 -4.03 -1.20
N GLU A 54 -1.18 -5.16 -1.50
CA GLU A 54 -0.75 -6.47 -1.00
C GLU A 54 0.66 -6.83 -1.47
N GLU A 55 1.01 -6.53 -2.73
CA GLU A 55 2.37 -6.73 -3.23
C GLU A 55 3.37 -5.81 -2.51
N ALA A 56 3.07 -4.51 -2.41
CA ALA A 56 3.91 -3.56 -1.71
C ALA A 56 4.11 -3.95 -0.23
N CYS A 57 3.06 -4.42 0.43
CA CYS A 57 3.13 -4.90 1.81
C CYS A 57 3.82 -6.24 1.97
N ALA A 58 3.87 -7.10 0.94
CA ALA A 58 4.64 -8.35 1.01
C ALA A 58 6.13 -8.14 0.72
N TRP A 59 6.54 -6.95 0.29
CA TRP A 59 7.92 -6.65 -0.08
C TRP A 59 8.83 -6.54 1.15
N GLU A 60 9.96 -7.25 1.12
CA GLU A 60 10.99 -7.19 2.15
C GLU A 60 11.91 -5.98 1.91
N GLY A 61 11.34 -4.77 1.92
CA GLY A 61 12.03 -3.51 1.67
C GLY A 61 11.05 -2.34 1.53
N ASP A 62 11.56 -1.14 1.31
CA ASP A 62 10.67 0.01 1.07
C ASP A 62 9.87 -0.19 -0.22
N ALA A 63 8.61 0.21 -0.22
CA ALA A 63 7.70 0.00 -1.33
C ALA A 63 6.86 1.24 -1.64
N ILE A 64 6.42 1.35 -2.89
CA ILE A 64 5.58 2.42 -3.40
C ILE A 64 4.36 1.77 -4.06
N VAL A 65 3.17 2.07 -3.56
CA VAL A 65 1.92 1.90 -4.33
C VAL A 65 1.74 3.15 -5.17
N TYR A 66 1.70 3.01 -6.50
CA TYR A 66 1.70 4.14 -7.42
C TYR A 66 0.38 4.24 -8.18
N ILE A 67 -0.33 5.36 -7.97
CA ILE A 67 -1.55 5.74 -8.70
C ILE A 67 -1.19 6.87 -9.68
N PRO A 68 -1.04 6.59 -10.98
CA PRO A 68 -0.59 7.58 -11.96
C PRO A 68 -1.65 8.63 -12.28
N ARG A 69 -1.27 9.64 -13.07
CA ARG A 69 -2.13 10.77 -13.46
C ARG A 69 -3.22 10.37 -14.44
N GLU A 70 -4.36 9.93 -13.92
CA GLU A 70 -5.65 9.72 -14.62
C GLU A 70 -6.79 9.90 -13.60
N THR A 71 -8.03 9.52 -13.95
CA THR A 71 -9.16 9.51 -13.01
C THR A 71 -9.58 8.08 -12.72
N TYR A 72 -9.52 7.63 -11.48
CA TYR A 72 -9.87 6.27 -11.05
C TYR A 72 -11.12 6.32 -10.18
N TYR A 73 -12.10 5.47 -10.49
CA TYR A 73 -13.22 5.22 -9.56
C TYR A 73 -12.79 4.13 -8.57
N ALA A 74 -13.03 4.34 -7.28
CA ALA A 74 -12.80 3.32 -6.26
C ALA A 74 -13.98 3.32 -5.29
N GLY A 75 -14.59 2.15 -5.10
CA GLY A 75 -15.49 1.87 -3.99
C GLY A 75 -14.81 1.95 -2.62
N VAL A 76 -15.55 1.53 -1.59
CA VAL A 76 -14.97 1.39 -0.24
C VAL A 76 -13.78 0.45 -0.29
N THR A 77 -12.61 0.96 0.07
CA THR A 77 -11.33 0.26 -0.07
C THR A 77 -10.62 0.23 1.27
N ILE A 78 -10.16 -0.96 1.67
CA ILE A 78 -9.44 -1.19 2.91
C ILE A 78 -8.06 -1.75 2.58
N PHE A 79 -7.04 -1.03 3.01
CA PHE A 79 -5.64 -1.39 2.91
C PHE A 79 -5.15 -1.90 4.27
N ILE A 80 -5.06 -3.21 4.41
CA ILE A 80 -4.65 -3.88 5.64
C ILE A 80 -3.14 -4.12 5.59
N GLY A 81 -2.40 -3.58 6.54
CA GLY A 81 -0.96 -3.83 6.67
C GLY A 81 -0.66 -5.16 7.35
N GLY A 82 -1.24 -5.36 8.55
CA GLY A 82 -1.09 -6.58 9.34
C GLY A 82 0.37 -6.94 9.62
N GLN A 83 0.70 -8.24 9.62
CA GLN A 83 2.07 -8.70 9.82
C GLN A 83 2.98 -8.42 8.62
N LYS A 84 2.43 -8.34 7.41
CA LYS A 84 3.19 -8.15 6.17
C LYS A 84 3.81 -6.76 6.10
N CYS A 85 3.09 -5.74 6.60
CA CYS A 85 3.46 -4.33 6.49
C CYS A 85 3.96 -3.70 7.81
N LYS A 86 4.65 -4.49 8.65
CA LYS A 86 4.99 -4.09 10.02
C LYS A 86 6.30 -3.31 10.15
N TYR A 87 7.26 -3.50 9.25
CA TYR A 87 8.63 -3.00 9.45
C TYR A 87 9.14 -2.09 8.32
N GLN A 88 8.73 -2.35 7.09
CA GLN A 88 9.10 -1.56 5.92
C GLN A 88 8.29 -0.27 5.80
N ALA A 89 8.85 0.73 5.11
CA ALA A 89 8.10 1.93 4.77
C ALA A 89 7.31 1.70 3.47
N VAL A 90 6.00 1.98 3.51
CA VAL A 90 5.17 2.00 2.30
C VAL A 90 4.77 3.43 1.98
N LYS A 91 5.15 3.90 0.80
CA LYS A 91 4.65 5.15 0.24
C LYS A 91 3.43 4.85 -0.63
N PHE A 92 2.34 5.55 -0.37
CA PHE A 92 1.15 5.54 -1.22
C PHE A 92 1.19 6.82 -2.07
N GLN A 93 1.76 6.72 -3.26
CA GLN A 93 2.00 7.84 -4.18
C GLN A 93 0.78 8.03 -5.09
N VAL A 94 0.12 9.18 -4.97
CA VAL A 94 -1.08 9.52 -5.74
C VAL A 94 -0.81 10.72 -6.63
N GLU A 95 -0.77 10.51 -7.94
CA GLU A 95 -0.65 11.56 -8.97
C GLU A 95 -1.96 11.83 -9.71
N GLY A 96 -2.91 10.89 -9.64
CA GLY A 96 -4.22 10.98 -10.28
C GLY A 96 -5.33 11.47 -9.35
N ILE A 97 -6.56 11.39 -9.85
CA ILE A 97 -7.79 11.65 -9.11
C ILE A 97 -8.41 10.30 -8.76
N VAL A 98 -8.58 10.01 -7.48
CA VAL A 98 -9.39 8.89 -6.99
C VAL A 98 -10.78 9.43 -6.67
N LYS A 99 -11.84 8.84 -7.21
CA LYS A 99 -13.23 9.29 -7.06
C LYS A 99 -14.05 8.29 -6.25
N ALA A 100 -14.80 8.79 -5.29
CA ALA A 100 -15.66 8.00 -4.42
C ALA A 100 -16.92 7.48 -5.12
N PRO A 101 -17.66 6.51 -4.55
CA PRO A 101 -19.05 6.24 -4.90
C PRO A 101 -19.91 7.50 -4.77
N THR A 102 -20.87 7.64 -5.68
CA THR A 102 -21.88 8.70 -5.63
C THR A 102 -23.07 8.34 -4.75
N ASN A 103 -23.29 7.03 -4.53
CA ASN A 103 -24.27 6.52 -3.57
C ASN A 103 -23.70 6.57 -2.15
N LEU A 104 -24.61 6.62 -1.17
CA LEU A 104 -24.24 6.52 0.24
C LEU A 104 -23.40 5.27 0.49
N ILE A 105 -22.26 5.46 1.15
CA ILE A 105 -21.47 4.38 1.71
C ILE A 105 -21.96 4.10 3.12
N THR A 106 -22.19 2.83 3.44
CA THR A 106 -22.59 2.40 4.80
C THR A 106 -21.38 2.09 5.69
N SER A 107 -20.16 2.20 5.14
CA SER A 107 -18.93 2.07 5.92
C SER A 107 -18.63 3.39 6.63
N ASP A 108 -18.02 3.27 7.81
CA ASP A 108 -17.34 4.32 8.59
C ASP A 108 -16.24 5.11 7.85
N GLY A 109 -15.91 4.74 6.61
CA GLY A 109 -14.91 5.42 5.81
C GLY A 109 -14.84 4.89 4.38
N TRP A 110 -14.39 5.73 3.45
CA TRP A 110 -14.25 5.38 2.04
C TRP A 110 -12.92 4.67 1.76
N ILE A 111 -11.79 5.32 2.05
CA ILE A 111 -10.45 4.75 1.91
C ILE A 111 -9.86 4.57 3.30
N LYS A 112 -9.60 3.32 3.70
CA LYS A 112 -9.15 2.98 5.05
C LYS A 112 -7.78 2.34 5.01
N PHE A 113 -6.86 2.87 5.80
CA PHE A 113 -5.54 2.29 6.05
C PHE A 113 -5.52 1.75 7.48
N GLN A 114 -5.24 0.45 7.64
CA GLN A 114 -5.37 -0.21 8.94
C GLN A 114 -4.16 -1.08 9.27
N TYR A 115 -3.74 -1.07 10.55
CA TYR A 115 -2.66 -1.90 11.08
C TYR A 115 -1.32 -1.70 10.36
N ILE A 116 -0.92 -0.45 10.16
CA ILE A 116 0.31 -0.08 9.45
C ILE A 116 1.20 0.75 10.37
N LYS A 117 2.50 0.46 10.38
CA LYS A 117 3.46 1.14 11.26
C LYS A 117 4.17 2.33 10.60
N ARG A 118 4.57 2.17 9.33
CA ARG A 118 5.39 3.15 8.60
C ARG A 118 4.80 3.39 7.21
N MET A 119 3.91 4.37 7.12
CA MET A 119 3.30 4.74 5.85
C MET A 119 3.32 6.25 5.64
N THR A 120 3.48 6.64 4.38
CA THR A 120 3.32 8.02 3.93
C THR A 120 2.37 8.04 2.74
N ILE A 121 1.41 8.96 2.74
CA ILE A 121 0.63 9.30 1.55
C ILE A 121 1.29 10.55 0.94
N ASP A 122 1.60 10.52 -0.35
CA ASP A 122 2.38 11.56 -1.03
C ASP A 122 1.90 11.72 -2.48
N GLY A 123 2.38 12.78 -3.14
CA GLY A 123 2.05 13.11 -4.54
C GLY A 123 1.18 14.35 -4.70
N GLY A 124 0.91 14.71 -5.95
CA GLY A 124 0.13 15.90 -6.33
C GLY A 124 -1.32 15.63 -6.70
N GLY A 125 -1.82 14.41 -6.44
CA GLY A 125 -3.16 13.95 -6.83
C GLY A 125 -4.29 14.39 -5.91
N THR A 126 -5.46 13.76 -6.04
CA THR A 126 -6.67 14.13 -5.30
C THR A 126 -7.50 12.91 -4.93
N PHE A 127 -8.02 12.90 -3.70
CA PHE A 127 -9.13 12.04 -3.31
C PHE A 127 -10.43 12.86 -3.37
N ASP A 128 -11.18 12.70 -4.46
CA ASP A 128 -12.48 13.34 -4.66
C ASP A 128 -13.58 12.50 -4.00
N GLY A 129 -13.96 12.91 -2.78
CA GLY A 129 -15.01 12.26 -2.00
C GLY A 129 -16.43 12.45 -2.54
N GLN A 130 -16.64 13.27 -3.57
CA GLN A 130 -17.96 13.58 -4.15
C GLN A 130 -19.04 13.96 -3.11
N GLY A 131 -18.63 14.67 -2.05
CA GLY A 131 -19.46 14.92 -0.86
C GLY A 131 -20.78 15.65 -1.12
N ALA A 132 -20.84 16.53 -2.12
CA ALA A 132 -22.08 17.24 -2.48
C ALA A 132 -23.25 16.30 -2.86
N LEU A 133 -22.96 15.08 -3.32
CA LEU A 133 -23.97 14.06 -3.58
C LEU A 133 -24.40 13.36 -2.28
N ALA A 134 -23.45 13.07 -1.39
CA ALA A 134 -23.72 12.44 -0.10
C ALA A 134 -24.49 13.37 0.87
N TRP A 135 -24.16 14.66 0.93
CA TRP A 135 -24.79 15.61 1.87
C TRP A 135 -26.30 15.78 1.66
N LYS A 136 -26.81 15.52 0.46
CA LYS A 136 -28.27 15.54 0.20
C LYS A 136 -29.04 14.49 0.98
N HIS A 137 -28.35 13.45 1.43
CA HIS A 137 -28.90 12.38 2.25
C HIS A 137 -28.69 12.61 3.75
N ASN A 138 -28.06 13.72 4.16
CA ASN A 138 -27.92 14.05 5.56
C ASN A 138 -29.28 14.44 6.15
N ASP A 139 -29.76 13.63 7.09
CA ASP A 139 -31.00 13.86 7.82
C ASP A 139 -30.76 14.09 9.32
N CYS A 140 -29.56 14.49 9.77
CA CYS A 140 -29.24 14.72 11.19
C CYS A 140 -30.22 15.67 11.91
N ILE A 141 -30.91 16.56 11.17
CA ILE A 141 -31.95 17.44 11.72
C ILE A 141 -33.20 16.62 12.15
N LYS A 142 -33.52 15.56 11.40
CA LYS A 142 -34.67 14.67 11.65
C LYS A 142 -34.29 13.44 12.47
N ASN A 143 -33.10 12.89 12.26
CA ASN A 143 -32.56 11.75 12.98
C ASN A 143 -31.14 12.05 13.49
N PRO A 144 -30.98 12.61 14.70
CA PRO A 144 -29.69 13.02 15.24
C PRO A 144 -28.80 11.84 15.71
N HIS A 145 -29.18 10.59 15.43
CA HIS A 145 -28.54 9.38 15.91
C HIS A 145 -28.24 8.39 14.78
#